data_AF-A0A090UZ68-F1
#
_entry.id   AF-A0A090UZ68-F1
#
_cell.length_a   1.000
_cell.length_b   1.000
_cell.length_c   1.000
_cell.angle_alpha   90.00
_cell.angle_beta   90.00
_cell.angle_gamma   90.00
#
_symmetry.space_group_name_H-M   'P 1'
#
loop_
_entity.id
_entity.type
_entity.pdbx_description
1 polymer ?
#
loop_
_entity_poly.entity_id
_entity_poly.type
_entity_poly.pdbx_seq_one_letter_code
_entity_poly.pdbx_strand_id
1 'polypeptide(L)'
;MPADMPESHYIGRFAPSPSGELHFGSLIAALGSYLQARAQRGTWRVRIEDIDPPREVPGAADTILRQLDRYGLHWDGEVLWQSQRHEAYREALNDLRQRGLSYYCTCTRARIQSIGGVYDGHCRLRDNGPENAALRLWQHQPVLHFRDRLRGDLYADEALAREDFIIHRRDGLFAYNLAVVVDDHFQGVTEIVRGADLIAPTVRQISLYQQLGWQPPDYVHLPLAMNSDGNKLSKQNHAPPLPEGDPRPTLIRALQFLNQDVTSNWQDLPTGALLARAVEKWDLSRVPETAQINPAFLNAPL
;
A
#
# COMPACT_ATOMS: atom_id res chain seq x y z
N MET A 1 -31.11 4.23 -28.30
CA MET A 1 -30.26 5.02 -27.38
C MET A 1 -29.72 4.03 -26.35
N PRO A 2 -28.40 3.84 -26.21
CA PRO A 2 -27.91 3.02 -25.12
C PRO A 2 -28.11 3.80 -23.82
N ALA A 3 -28.70 3.15 -22.82
CA ALA A 3 -28.89 3.71 -21.49
C ALA A 3 -27.52 4.09 -20.90
N ASP A 4 -27.41 5.29 -20.33
CA ASP A 4 -26.29 5.69 -19.48
C ASP A 4 -26.14 4.65 -18.37
N MET A 5 -25.16 3.77 -18.52
CA MET A 5 -24.73 2.93 -17.41
C MET A 5 -24.08 3.86 -16.37
N PRO A 6 -24.41 3.72 -15.08
CA PRO A 6 -23.82 4.59 -14.06
C PRO A 6 -22.29 4.48 -14.10
N GLU A 7 -21.61 5.62 -14.18
CA GLU A 7 -20.16 5.68 -14.04
C GLU A 7 -19.77 5.00 -12.72
N SER A 8 -18.83 4.06 -12.80
CA SER A 8 -18.32 3.39 -11.61
C SER A 8 -17.51 4.37 -10.78
N HIS A 9 -17.89 4.58 -9.52
CA HIS A 9 -17.16 5.44 -8.58
C HIS A 9 -15.90 4.79 -8.01
N TYR A 10 -15.43 3.66 -8.56
CA TYR A 10 -14.25 2.96 -8.06
C TYR A 10 -12.98 3.79 -8.25
N ILE A 11 -12.22 4.00 -7.18
CA ILE A 11 -10.89 4.62 -7.21
C ILE A 11 -9.91 3.72 -6.46
N GLY A 12 -8.98 3.12 -7.21
CA GLY A 12 -7.84 2.38 -6.67
C GLY A 12 -6.53 3.17 -6.84
N ARG A 13 -5.45 2.68 -6.23
CA ARG A 13 -4.12 3.28 -6.40
C ARG A 13 -2.97 2.31 -6.23
N PHE A 14 -1.86 2.61 -6.89
CA PHE A 14 -0.54 2.07 -6.57
C PHE A 14 0.32 3.14 -5.89
N ALA A 15 0.83 2.81 -4.70
CA ALA A 15 1.55 3.76 -3.85
C ALA A 15 2.97 3.26 -3.48
N PRO A 16 3.95 3.31 -4.42
CA PRO A 16 5.30 2.82 -4.16
C PRO A 16 6.16 3.82 -3.39
N SER A 17 6.99 3.31 -2.47
CA SER A 17 8.09 4.07 -1.88
C SER A 17 9.34 4.03 -2.78
N PRO A 18 9.98 5.19 -3.07
CA PRO A 18 11.13 5.27 -3.99
C PRO A 18 12.46 4.90 -3.32
N SER A 19 12.48 3.81 -2.56
CA SER A 19 13.69 3.20 -1.96
C SER A 19 14.54 2.41 -2.96
N GLY A 20 14.34 2.65 -4.26
CA GLY A 20 14.86 1.87 -5.40
C GLY A 20 13.78 1.60 -6.46
N GLU A 21 14.11 0.88 -7.51
CA GLU A 21 13.21 0.59 -8.63
C GLU A 21 12.17 -0.51 -8.35
N LEU A 22 11.29 -0.79 -9.32
CA LEU A 22 10.34 -1.91 -9.21
C LEU A 22 11.05 -3.26 -9.30
N HIS A 23 10.49 -4.23 -8.59
CA HIS A 23 10.84 -5.64 -8.66
C HIS A 23 9.55 -6.44 -8.82
N PHE A 24 9.64 -7.75 -9.02
CA PHE A 24 8.46 -8.58 -9.27
C PHE A 24 7.36 -8.43 -8.20
N GLY A 25 7.73 -8.44 -6.91
CA GLY A 25 6.76 -8.21 -5.82
C GLY A 25 6.01 -6.87 -5.89
N SER A 26 6.66 -5.76 -6.24
CA SER A 26 5.97 -4.47 -6.41
C SER A 26 5.18 -4.42 -7.72
N LEU A 27 5.60 -5.13 -8.76
CA LEU A 27 4.81 -5.35 -9.97
C LEU A 27 3.51 -6.10 -9.67
N ILE A 28 3.50 -7.11 -8.79
CA ILE A 28 2.26 -7.79 -8.37
C ILE A 28 1.27 -6.79 -7.76
N ALA A 29 1.75 -5.91 -6.87
CA ALA A 29 0.90 -4.89 -6.27
C ALA A 29 0.38 -3.88 -7.31
N ALA A 30 1.23 -3.42 -8.22
CA ALA A 30 0.85 -2.51 -9.30
C ALA A 30 -0.18 -3.16 -10.25
N LEU A 31 0.12 -4.36 -10.78
CA LEU A 31 -0.73 -5.07 -11.72
C LEU A 31 -2.06 -5.48 -11.08
N GLY A 32 -2.06 -6.07 -9.89
CA GLY A 32 -3.30 -6.50 -9.25
C GLY A 32 -4.22 -5.33 -8.90
N SER A 33 -3.67 -4.21 -8.42
CA SER A 33 -4.47 -2.99 -8.19
C SER A 33 -4.98 -2.36 -9.48
N TYR A 34 -4.18 -2.39 -10.56
CA TYR A 34 -4.58 -1.91 -11.88
C TYR A 34 -5.72 -2.75 -12.46
N LEU A 35 -5.57 -4.07 -12.48
CA LEU A 35 -6.58 -4.98 -13.03
C LEU A 35 -7.90 -4.89 -12.27
N GLN A 36 -7.86 -4.86 -10.94
CA GLN A 36 -9.05 -4.65 -10.12
C GLN A 36 -9.75 -3.32 -10.46
N ALA A 37 -9.00 -2.22 -10.53
CA ALA A 37 -9.58 -0.92 -10.85
C ALA A 37 -10.21 -0.88 -12.24
N ARG A 38 -9.51 -1.40 -13.25
CA ARG A 38 -9.98 -1.41 -14.65
C ARG A 38 -11.14 -2.36 -14.86
N ALA A 39 -11.16 -3.52 -14.21
CA ALA A 39 -12.28 -4.47 -14.28
C ALA A 39 -13.56 -3.87 -13.68
N GLN A 40 -13.41 -3.03 -12.66
CA GLN A 40 -14.50 -2.24 -12.07
C GLN A 40 -14.82 -0.96 -12.86
N ARG A 41 -14.20 -0.73 -14.03
CA ARG A 41 -14.33 0.49 -14.85
C ARG A 41 -14.03 1.78 -14.06
N GLY A 42 -13.10 1.69 -13.11
CA GLY A 42 -12.72 2.76 -12.20
C GLY A 42 -11.43 3.47 -12.57
N THR A 43 -11.07 4.41 -11.71
CA THR A 43 -9.82 5.18 -11.74
C THR A 43 -8.70 4.40 -11.06
N TRP A 44 -7.51 4.38 -11.64
CA TRP A 44 -6.29 3.86 -11.04
C TRP A 44 -5.23 4.95 -10.95
N ARG A 45 -4.94 5.39 -9.73
CA ARG A 45 -4.00 6.49 -9.46
C ARG A 45 -2.61 5.96 -9.10
N VAL A 46 -1.61 6.81 -9.24
CA VAL A 46 -0.27 6.57 -8.69
C VAL A 46 0.09 7.66 -7.68
N ARG A 47 0.69 7.25 -6.56
CA ARG A 47 1.22 8.15 -5.53
C ARG A 47 2.63 7.71 -5.12
N ILE A 48 3.61 8.59 -5.24
CA ILE A 48 4.96 8.31 -4.76
C ILE A 48 5.01 8.58 -3.25
N GLU A 49 5.39 7.56 -2.47
CA GLU A 49 5.54 7.64 -1.01
C GLU A 49 6.98 8.05 -0.63
N ASP A 50 7.39 9.24 -1.07
CA ASP A 50 8.67 9.94 -0.79
C ASP A 50 8.59 10.78 0.49
N ILE A 51 8.25 10.11 1.60
CA ILE A 51 8.03 10.75 2.91
C ILE A 51 9.15 10.50 3.93
N ASP A 52 10.17 9.71 3.55
CA ASP A 52 11.32 9.37 4.41
C ASP A 52 12.62 9.58 3.59
N PRO A 53 13.06 10.84 3.37
CA PRO A 53 14.19 11.17 2.50
C PRO A 53 15.47 10.36 2.75
N PRO A 54 15.85 10.03 4.01
CA PRO A 54 16.99 9.15 4.29
C PRO A 54 16.92 7.75 3.66
N ARG A 55 15.73 7.25 3.30
CA ARG A 55 15.51 5.94 2.68
C ARG A 55 15.29 6.01 1.18
N GLU A 56 15.17 7.20 0.62
CA GLU A 56 14.92 7.42 -0.79
C GLU A 56 16.20 7.24 -1.60
N VAL A 57 16.05 6.70 -2.81
CA VAL A 57 17.15 6.57 -3.77
C VAL A 57 16.92 7.60 -4.87
N PRO A 58 17.87 8.54 -5.10
CA PRO A 58 17.75 9.53 -6.16
C PRO A 58 17.42 8.89 -7.52
N GLY A 59 16.42 9.43 -8.21
CA GLY A 59 15.95 8.93 -9.51
C GLY A 59 15.09 7.65 -9.46
N ALA A 60 14.91 7.03 -8.30
CA ALA A 60 14.09 5.82 -8.18
C ALA A 60 12.62 6.07 -8.48
N ALA A 61 12.05 7.20 -8.06
CA ALA A 61 10.67 7.57 -8.37
C ALA A 61 10.45 7.67 -9.89
N ASP A 62 11.35 8.37 -10.60
CA ASP A 62 11.26 8.49 -12.06
C ASP A 62 11.42 7.14 -12.75
N THR A 63 12.32 6.28 -12.26
CA THR A 63 12.48 4.91 -12.77
C THR A 63 11.22 4.08 -12.56
N ILE A 64 10.58 4.16 -11.39
CA ILE A 64 9.32 3.48 -11.12
C ILE A 64 8.23 3.92 -12.12
N LEU A 65 8.07 5.23 -12.34
CA LEU A 65 7.07 5.76 -13.27
C LEU A 65 7.34 5.31 -14.72
N ARG A 66 8.61 5.33 -15.18
CA ARG A 66 8.99 4.80 -16.50
C ARG A 66 8.75 3.30 -16.61
N GLN A 67 9.00 2.53 -15.55
CA GLN A 67 8.74 1.09 -15.53
C GLN A 67 7.23 0.82 -15.61
N LEU A 68 6.38 1.55 -14.89
CA LEU A 68 4.92 1.40 -15.03
C LEU A 68 4.46 1.67 -16.47
N ASP A 69 4.95 2.75 -17.09
CA ASP A 69 4.63 3.11 -18.47
C ASP A 69 5.10 2.03 -19.47
N ARG A 70 6.34 1.54 -19.34
CA ARG A 70 6.87 0.43 -20.16
C ARG A 70 6.01 -0.82 -20.05
N TYR A 71 5.52 -1.12 -18.85
CA TYR A 71 4.66 -2.28 -18.59
C TYR A 71 3.20 -2.05 -19.01
N GLY A 72 2.85 -0.89 -19.57
CA GLY A 72 1.50 -0.55 -20.03
C GLY A 72 0.52 -0.22 -18.90
N LEU A 73 1.00 -0.01 -17.68
CA LEU A 73 0.21 0.30 -16.49
C LEU A 73 0.03 1.81 -16.37
N HIS A 74 -0.76 2.40 -17.27
CA HIS A 74 -0.99 3.85 -17.29
C HIS A 74 -1.99 4.27 -16.21
N TRP A 75 -1.62 5.27 -15.42
CA TRP A 75 -2.44 5.85 -14.36
C TRP A 75 -3.28 7.02 -14.84
N ASP A 76 -4.34 7.29 -14.09
CA ASP A 76 -5.25 8.39 -14.37
C ASP A 76 -4.91 9.60 -13.51
N GLY A 77 -4.99 10.79 -14.12
CA GLY A 77 -4.71 12.06 -13.46
C GLY A 77 -3.22 12.25 -13.13
N GLU A 78 -2.94 13.22 -12.28
CA GLU A 78 -1.58 13.55 -11.87
C GLU A 78 -1.06 12.58 -10.79
N VAL A 79 0.24 12.32 -10.83
CA VAL A 79 0.94 11.60 -9.77
C VAL A 79 0.96 12.48 -8.52
N LEU A 80 0.52 11.93 -7.38
CA LEU A 80 0.64 12.60 -6.09
C LEU A 80 2.00 12.30 -5.46
N TRP A 81 2.63 13.29 -4.84
CA TRP A 81 3.94 13.17 -4.18
C TRP A 81 3.79 13.49 -2.70
N GLN A 82 4.16 12.57 -1.81
CA GLN A 82 4.01 12.78 -0.36
C GLN A 82 4.96 13.86 0.18
N SER A 83 6.12 14.04 -0.44
CA SER A 83 7.03 15.16 -0.16
C SER A 83 6.38 16.53 -0.32
N GLN A 84 5.32 16.64 -1.13
CA GLN A 84 4.56 17.86 -1.40
C GLN A 84 3.30 17.99 -0.52
N ARG A 85 3.07 17.06 0.41
CA ARG A 85 1.82 16.94 1.18
C ARG A 85 1.96 17.23 2.67
N HIS A 86 3.13 17.71 3.10
CA HIS A 86 3.44 18.01 4.50
C HIS A 86 2.45 18.95 5.17
N GLU A 87 1.84 19.90 4.44
CA GLU A 87 0.83 20.80 4.99
C GLU A 87 -0.46 20.06 5.33
N ALA A 88 -0.98 19.23 4.42
CA ALA A 88 -2.17 18.41 4.68
C ALA A 88 -1.96 17.46 5.87
N TYR A 89 -0.75 16.92 6.04
CA TYR A 89 -0.44 16.09 7.21
C TYR A 89 -0.43 16.93 8.51
N ARG A 90 0.13 18.15 8.47
CA ARG A 90 0.07 19.09 9.60
C ARG A 90 -1.35 19.47 9.97
N GLU A 91 -2.22 19.71 8.99
CA GLU A 91 -3.63 20.00 9.21
C GLU A 91 -4.35 18.84 9.90
N ALA A 92 -4.16 17.60 9.42
CA ALA A 92 -4.75 16.42 10.05
C ALA A 92 -4.25 16.21 11.49
N LEU A 93 -2.96 16.45 11.75
CA LEU A 93 -2.41 16.38 13.12
C LEU A 93 -3.00 17.47 14.03
N ASN A 94 -3.17 18.68 13.52
CA ASN A 94 -3.76 19.79 14.26
C ASN A 94 -5.22 19.51 14.61
N ASP A 95 -6.01 18.98 13.68
CA ASP A 95 -7.38 18.56 13.94
C ASP A 95 -7.46 17.47 15.03
N LEU A 96 -6.64 16.41 14.92
CA LEU A 96 -6.55 15.38 15.96
C LEU A 96 -6.16 15.96 17.33
N ARG A 97 -5.26 16.95 17.37
CA ARG A 97 -4.87 17.63 18.62
C ARG A 97 -5.99 18.47 19.20
N GLN A 98 -6.66 19.28 18.38
CA GLN A 98 -7.77 20.14 18.81
C GLN A 98 -8.95 19.34 19.35
N ARG A 99 -9.19 18.15 18.78
CA ARG A 99 -10.22 17.21 19.25
C ARG A 99 -9.78 16.34 20.43
N GLY A 100 -8.56 16.50 20.95
CA GLY A 100 -8.05 15.72 22.08
C GLY A 100 -7.72 14.25 21.74
N LEU A 101 -7.60 13.92 20.46
CA LEU A 101 -7.38 12.56 19.93
C LEU A 101 -5.90 12.20 19.77
N SER A 102 -4.98 13.04 20.22
CA SER A 102 -3.54 12.77 20.18
C SER A 102 -2.78 13.49 21.29
N TYR A 103 -1.61 12.98 21.65
CA TYR A 103 -0.77 13.56 22.71
C TYR A 103 0.73 13.38 22.44
N TYR A 104 1.53 14.25 23.07
CA TYR A 104 2.97 14.24 22.95
C TYR A 104 3.60 13.19 23.87
N CYS A 105 4.49 12.38 23.29
CA CYS A 105 5.21 11.30 23.92
C CYS A 105 6.71 11.58 23.90
N THR A 106 7.30 11.71 25.08
CA THR A 106 8.74 11.96 25.26
C THR A 106 9.53 10.67 25.55
N CYS A 107 8.87 9.51 25.60
CA CYS A 107 9.51 8.22 25.86
C CYS A 107 10.61 7.89 24.83
N THR A 108 11.69 7.28 25.31
CA THR A 108 12.80 6.82 24.47
C THR A 108 12.49 5.47 23.85
N ARG A 109 13.12 5.14 22.71
CA ARG A 109 13.04 3.80 22.10
C ARG A 109 13.49 2.71 23.07
N ALA A 110 14.53 2.94 23.86
CA ALA A 110 15.02 2.01 24.88
C ALA A 110 13.94 1.66 25.92
N ARG A 111 13.16 2.66 26.39
CA ARG A 111 12.03 2.41 27.30
C ARG A 111 10.96 1.54 26.65
N ILE A 112 10.60 1.81 25.39
CA ILE A 112 9.58 1.02 24.68
C ILE A 112 10.05 -0.42 24.53
N GLN A 113 11.33 -0.63 24.22
CA GLN A 113 11.90 -1.97 24.12
C GLN A 113 11.92 -2.71 25.47
N SER A 114 12.24 -2.04 26.57
CA SER A 114 12.26 -2.67 27.90
C SER A 114 10.90 -3.17 28.39
N ILE A 115 9.80 -2.68 27.82
CA ILE A 115 8.42 -3.12 28.14
C ILE A 115 7.83 -4.07 27.09
N GLY A 116 8.65 -4.61 26.19
CA GLY A 116 8.22 -5.60 25.18
C GLY A 116 7.87 -5.01 23.80
N GLY A 117 8.23 -3.75 23.54
CA GLY A 117 8.13 -3.14 22.20
C GLY A 117 6.77 -2.48 21.89
N VAL A 118 5.74 -2.72 22.70
CA VAL A 118 4.41 -2.10 22.57
C VAL A 118 4.28 -0.98 23.62
N TYR A 119 3.82 0.19 23.19
CA TYR A 119 3.66 1.31 24.11
C TYR A 119 2.53 1.12 25.12
N ASP A 120 2.80 1.48 26.37
CA ASP A 120 1.92 1.34 27.54
C ASP A 120 1.06 2.57 27.82
N GLY A 121 1.03 3.57 26.92
CA GLY A 121 0.23 4.79 27.11
C GLY A 121 0.78 5.74 28.19
N HIS A 122 2.06 5.60 28.57
CA HIS A 122 2.69 6.36 29.66
C HIS A 122 2.43 7.87 29.63
N CYS A 123 2.41 8.50 28.45
CA CYS A 123 2.30 9.95 28.31
C CYS A 123 0.86 10.46 28.14
N ARG A 124 -0.17 9.58 28.11
CA ARG A 124 -1.57 9.95 27.83
C ARG A 124 -2.06 11.15 28.65
N LEU A 125 -1.74 11.17 29.95
CA LEU A 125 -2.22 12.17 30.91
C LEU A 125 -1.11 13.09 31.44
N ARG A 126 0.07 13.11 30.80
CA ARG A 126 1.24 13.84 31.31
C ARG A 126 1.37 15.28 30.78
N ASP A 127 0.47 15.70 29.89
CA ASP A 127 0.41 17.03 29.28
C ASP A 127 1.78 17.57 28.81
N ASN A 128 2.58 16.71 28.17
CA ASN A 128 3.88 17.10 27.64
C ASN A 128 3.71 18.11 26.50
N GLY A 129 4.68 19.02 26.36
CA GLY A 129 4.80 19.89 25.19
C GLY A 129 5.36 19.18 23.94
N PRO A 130 5.38 19.87 22.78
CA PRO A 130 5.89 19.33 21.51
C PRO A 130 7.42 19.15 21.49
N GLU A 131 8.13 19.80 22.41
CA GLU A 131 9.59 19.81 22.44
C GLU A 131 10.16 18.40 22.55
N ASN A 132 10.90 17.99 21.52
CA ASN A 132 11.59 16.71 21.47
C ASN A 132 10.66 15.51 21.77
N ALA A 133 9.43 15.56 21.26
CA ALA A 133 8.40 14.54 21.45
C ALA A 133 7.95 13.92 20.12
N ALA A 134 7.52 12.67 20.17
CA ALA A 134 6.68 12.10 19.11
C ALA A 134 5.22 12.45 19.38
N LEU A 135 4.38 12.46 18.35
CA LEU A 135 2.93 12.51 18.52
C LEU A 135 2.33 11.12 18.36
N ARG A 136 1.52 10.72 19.33
CA ARG A 136 0.79 9.45 19.33
C ARG A 136 -0.71 9.68 19.22
N LEU A 137 -1.39 8.81 18.51
CA LEU A 137 -2.84 8.76 18.48
C LEU A 137 -3.33 8.26 19.83
N TRP A 138 -4.30 8.95 20.44
CA TRP A 138 -5.05 8.41 21.57
C TRP A 138 -6.14 7.50 20.99
N GLN A 139 -5.99 6.19 21.15
CA GLN A 139 -6.99 5.23 20.71
C GLN A 139 -8.19 5.20 21.67
N HIS A 140 -9.39 5.45 21.15
CA HIS A 140 -10.66 5.30 21.90
C HIS A 140 -11.41 4.01 21.57
N GLN A 141 -11.44 3.65 20.29
CA GLN A 141 -12.11 2.45 19.79
C GLN A 141 -11.19 1.71 18.81
N PRO A 142 -10.18 0.98 19.32
CA PRO A 142 -9.29 0.22 18.46
C PRO A 142 -10.05 -0.80 17.64
N VAL A 143 -9.81 -0.80 16.33
CA VAL A 143 -10.29 -1.84 15.42
C VAL A 143 -9.42 -3.08 15.63
N LEU A 144 -10.04 -4.25 15.82
CA LEU A 144 -9.33 -5.52 16.07
C LEU A 144 -9.48 -6.52 14.93
N HIS A 145 -10.43 -6.28 14.03
CA HIS A 145 -10.67 -7.10 12.85
C HIS A 145 -11.17 -6.24 11.71
N PHE A 146 -11.03 -6.72 10.48
CA PHE A 146 -11.58 -6.08 9.30
C PHE A 146 -11.89 -7.13 8.23
N ARG A 147 -12.78 -6.79 7.31
CA ARG A 147 -13.08 -7.63 6.15
C ARG A 147 -12.14 -7.28 5.00
N ASP A 148 -11.40 -8.27 4.54
CA ASP A 148 -10.66 -8.25 3.29
C ASP A 148 -11.52 -8.92 2.21
N ARG A 149 -11.65 -8.29 1.03
CA ARG A 149 -12.52 -8.81 -0.03
C ARG A 149 -12.00 -10.08 -0.70
N LEU A 150 -10.72 -10.38 -0.53
CA LEU A 150 -10.11 -11.63 -0.98
C LEU A 150 -10.04 -12.66 0.15
N ARG A 151 -9.63 -12.25 1.36
CA ARG A 151 -9.28 -13.16 2.47
C ARG A 151 -10.39 -13.35 3.50
N GLY A 152 -11.52 -12.66 3.37
CA GLY A 152 -12.60 -12.68 4.35
C GLY A 152 -12.24 -11.90 5.62
N ASP A 153 -12.77 -12.34 6.76
CA ASP A 153 -12.58 -11.64 8.03
C ASP A 153 -11.19 -11.94 8.63
N LEU A 154 -10.38 -10.90 8.80
CA LEU A 154 -9.03 -10.97 9.37
C LEU A 154 -9.00 -10.36 10.77
N TYR A 155 -8.34 -11.04 11.70
CA TYR A 155 -8.18 -10.63 13.09
C TYR A 155 -6.74 -10.22 13.34
N ALA A 156 -6.53 -9.04 13.92
CA ALA A 156 -5.21 -8.50 14.21
C ALA A 156 -4.68 -8.98 15.57
N ASP A 157 -3.36 -8.90 15.74
CA ASP A 157 -2.75 -8.95 17.07
C ASP A 157 -3.31 -7.80 17.93
N GLU A 158 -3.92 -8.14 19.06
CA GLU A 158 -4.61 -7.15 19.90
C GLU A 158 -3.67 -6.11 20.50
N ALA A 159 -2.46 -6.52 20.90
CA ALA A 159 -1.50 -5.60 21.51
C ALA A 159 -1.07 -4.52 20.50
N LEU A 160 -0.78 -4.93 19.25
CA LEU A 160 -0.51 -4.03 18.14
C LEU A 160 -1.71 -3.14 17.83
N ALA A 161 -2.91 -3.71 17.71
CA ALA A 161 -4.10 -2.98 17.32
C ALA A 161 -4.51 -1.91 18.34
N ARG A 162 -4.39 -2.22 19.64
CA ARG A 162 -4.76 -1.35 20.76
C ARG A 162 -3.70 -0.30 21.12
N GLU A 163 -2.48 -0.40 20.59
CA GLU A 163 -1.42 0.57 20.87
C GLU A 163 -1.81 1.97 20.40
N ASP A 164 -1.55 2.97 21.24
CA ASP A 164 -1.49 4.38 20.83
C ASP A 164 -0.28 4.61 19.92
N PHE A 165 -0.43 4.28 18.65
CA PHE A 165 0.67 4.29 17.69
C PHE A 165 1.12 5.71 17.32
N ILE A 166 2.37 5.82 16.87
CA ILE A 166 2.98 7.07 16.44
C ILE A 166 2.32 7.56 15.14
N ILE A 167 1.90 8.82 15.12
CA ILE A 167 1.39 9.54 13.93
C ILE A 167 2.37 10.62 13.43
N HIS A 168 3.26 11.11 14.32
CA HIS A 168 4.39 11.97 13.95
C HIS A 168 5.62 11.57 14.76
N ARG A 169 6.73 11.27 14.08
CA ARG A 169 7.94 10.76 14.73
C ARG A 169 8.70 11.91 15.40
N ARG A 170 9.46 11.57 16.45
CA ARG A 170 10.31 12.51 17.20
C ARG A 170 11.39 13.17 16.34
N ASP A 171 11.80 12.52 15.25
CA ASP A 171 12.76 13.05 14.27
C ASP A 171 12.11 13.97 13.21
N GLY A 172 10.82 14.29 13.36
CA GLY A 172 10.09 15.23 12.51
C GLY A 172 9.40 14.59 11.30
N LEU A 173 9.63 13.30 11.03
CA LEU A 173 8.99 12.61 9.91
C LEU A 173 7.55 12.20 10.23
N PHE A 174 6.64 12.35 9.26
CA PHE A 174 5.27 11.85 9.38
C PHE A 174 5.25 10.32 9.37
N ALA A 175 4.36 9.72 10.17
CA ALA A 175 4.24 8.27 10.17
C ALA A 175 3.48 7.79 8.94
N TYR A 176 3.88 6.64 8.39
CA TYR A 176 3.22 6.00 7.26
C TYR A 176 1.68 5.88 7.45
N ASN A 177 1.22 5.42 8.63
CA ASN A 177 -0.21 5.26 8.90
C ASN A 177 -1.00 6.57 8.81
N LEU A 178 -0.38 7.70 9.16
CA LEU A 178 -1.02 9.02 9.00
C LEU A 178 -1.09 9.39 7.52
N ALA A 179 0.06 9.39 6.85
CA ALA A 179 0.18 9.88 5.49
C ALA A 179 -0.71 9.08 4.51
N VAL A 180 -0.72 7.75 4.64
CA VAL A 180 -1.51 6.87 3.78
C VAL A 180 -3.02 7.12 3.95
N VAL A 181 -3.51 7.33 5.17
CA VAL A 181 -4.93 7.60 5.45
C VAL A 181 -5.34 8.97 4.92
N VAL A 182 -4.51 10.00 5.16
CA VAL A 182 -4.78 11.36 4.69
C VAL A 182 -4.79 11.42 3.16
N ASP A 183 -3.85 10.76 2.49
CA ASP A 183 -3.77 10.82 1.02
C ASP A 183 -4.77 9.90 0.33
N ASP A 184 -5.06 8.72 0.88
CA ASP A 184 -6.11 7.86 0.33
C ASP A 184 -7.48 8.57 0.46
N HIS A 185 -7.77 9.24 1.58
CA HIS A 185 -8.98 10.07 1.73
C HIS A 185 -8.99 11.24 0.73
N PHE A 186 -7.89 11.99 0.64
CA PHE A 186 -7.77 13.14 -0.28
C PHE A 186 -7.96 12.74 -1.76
N GLN A 187 -7.41 11.59 -2.17
CA GLN A 187 -7.55 11.09 -3.54
C GLN A 187 -8.90 10.39 -3.79
N GLY A 188 -9.76 10.27 -2.77
CA GLY A 188 -11.05 9.60 -2.86
C GLY A 188 -10.93 8.09 -3.07
N VAL A 189 -9.84 7.47 -2.64
CA VAL A 189 -9.61 6.02 -2.80
C VAL A 189 -10.74 5.25 -2.12
N THR A 190 -11.39 4.37 -2.88
CA THR A 190 -12.53 3.57 -2.43
C THR A 190 -12.14 2.14 -2.07
N GLU A 191 -11.07 1.62 -2.66
CA GLU A 191 -10.56 0.28 -2.37
C GLU A 191 -9.02 0.24 -2.47
N ILE A 192 -8.39 -0.30 -1.43
CA ILE A 192 -6.94 -0.45 -1.33
C ILE A 192 -6.57 -1.89 -1.66
N VAL A 193 -5.99 -2.08 -2.85
CA VAL A 193 -5.39 -3.33 -3.30
C VAL A 193 -3.87 -3.25 -3.12
N ARG A 194 -3.29 -4.05 -2.23
CA ARG A 194 -1.85 -3.99 -1.88
C ARG A 194 -1.29 -5.35 -1.45
N GLY A 195 0.01 -5.43 -1.19
CA GLY A 195 0.66 -6.66 -0.72
C GLY A 195 0.27 -7.07 0.70
N ALA A 196 0.26 -8.38 0.98
CA ALA A 196 -0.13 -8.94 2.28
C ALA A 196 0.82 -8.60 3.45
N ASP A 197 1.99 -8.01 3.18
CA ASP A 197 2.86 -7.46 4.22
C ASP A 197 2.23 -6.26 4.95
N LEU A 198 1.20 -5.66 4.35
CA LEU A 198 0.48 -4.52 4.92
C LEU A 198 -0.85 -4.90 5.57
N ILE A 199 -1.12 -6.20 5.79
CA ILE A 199 -2.32 -6.66 6.51
C ILE A 199 -2.34 -6.11 7.93
N ALA A 200 -1.29 -6.34 8.73
CA ALA A 200 -1.23 -5.96 10.13
C ALA A 200 -1.50 -4.46 10.41
N PRO A 201 -0.91 -3.49 9.68
CA PRO A 201 -1.18 -2.07 9.91
C PRO A 201 -2.61 -1.63 9.49
N THR A 202 -3.37 -2.45 8.76
CA THR A 202 -4.71 -2.08 8.27
C THR A 202 -5.65 -1.67 9.40
N VAL A 203 -5.69 -2.41 10.50
CA VAL A 203 -6.58 -2.08 11.63
C VAL A 203 -6.25 -0.73 12.28
N ARG A 204 -4.97 -0.34 12.30
CA ARG A 204 -4.55 1.00 12.78
C ARG A 204 -5.02 2.09 11.82
N GLN A 205 -4.95 1.83 10.52
CA GLN A 205 -5.41 2.77 9.50
C GLN A 205 -6.93 2.94 9.55
N ILE A 206 -7.70 1.85 9.69
CA ILE A 206 -9.16 1.92 9.88
C ILE A 206 -9.51 2.68 11.17
N SER A 207 -8.81 2.41 12.28
CA SER A 207 -9.00 3.18 13.53
C SER A 207 -8.77 4.68 13.31
N LEU A 208 -7.74 5.04 12.52
CA LEU A 208 -7.45 6.43 12.20
C LEU A 208 -8.52 7.08 11.31
N TYR A 209 -9.02 6.38 10.28
CA TYR A 209 -10.17 6.82 9.48
C TYR A 209 -11.37 7.15 10.38
N GLN A 210 -11.74 6.21 11.26
CA GLN A 210 -12.87 6.37 12.18
C GLN A 210 -12.70 7.56 13.13
N GLN A 211 -11.50 7.74 13.71
CA GLN A 211 -11.22 8.88 14.59
C GLN A 211 -11.15 10.21 13.83
N LEU A 212 -10.80 10.22 12.55
CA LEU A 212 -10.91 11.39 11.67
C LEU A 212 -12.35 11.66 11.20
N GLY A 213 -13.30 10.77 11.51
CA GLY A 213 -14.69 10.89 11.07
C GLY A 213 -14.88 10.58 9.59
N TRP A 214 -13.94 9.83 8.99
CA TRP A 214 -13.93 9.46 7.59
C TRP A 214 -14.35 8.00 7.40
N GLN A 215 -14.91 7.70 6.23
CA GLN A 215 -15.24 6.32 5.85
C GLN A 215 -13.96 5.59 5.40
N PRO A 216 -13.61 4.46 6.03
CA PRO A 216 -12.53 3.61 5.54
C PRO A 216 -12.87 3.02 4.16
N PRO A 217 -11.88 2.82 3.28
CA PRO A 217 -12.07 2.12 2.01
C PRO A 217 -12.23 0.62 2.22
N ASP A 218 -12.61 -0.09 1.15
CA ASP A 218 -12.48 -1.54 1.07
C ASP A 218 -10.99 -1.96 0.99
N TYR A 219 -10.69 -3.22 1.33
CA TYR A 219 -9.32 -3.73 1.32
C TYR A 219 -9.19 -5.07 0.59
N VAL A 220 -8.09 -5.23 -0.15
CA VAL A 220 -7.64 -6.49 -0.75
C VAL A 220 -6.14 -6.63 -0.53
N HIS A 221 -5.72 -7.73 0.10
CA HIS A 221 -4.30 -8.03 0.32
C HIS A 221 -3.82 -9.18 -0.58
N LEU A 222 -3.11 -8.82 -1.65
CA LEU A 222 -2.51 -9.72 -2.62
C LEU A 222 -1.39 -10.58 -2.00
N PRO A 223 -1.15 -11.79 -2.53
CA PRO A 223 -0.09 -12.68 -2.06
C PRO A 223 1.30 -12.04 -2.20
N LEU A 224 2.18 -12.36 -1.25
CA LEU A 224 3.57 -11.93 -1.30
C LEU A 224 4.39 -12.84 -2.21
N ALA A 225 5.15 -12.24 -3.11
CA ALA A 225 6.22 -12.91 -3.83
C ALA A 225 7.33 -13.32 -2.82
N MET A 226 7.54 -14.61 -2.61
CA MET A 226 8.57 -15.16 -1.71
C MET A 226 9.68 -15.82 -2.54
N ASN A 227 10.94 -15.72 -2.12
CA ASN A 227 12.07 -16.44 -2.74
C ASN A 227 12.10 -17.93 -2.30
N SER A 228 13.05 -18.71 -2.82
CA SER A 228 13.23 -20.14 -2.47
C SER A 228 13.43 -20.41 -0.98
N ASP A 229 14.00 -19.43 -0.27
CA ASP A 229 14.35 -19.55 1.15
C ASP A 229 13.18 -19.14 2.06
N GLY A 230 12.01 -18.85 1.47
CA GLY A 230 10.83 -18.40 2.21
C GLY A 230 10.92 -16.93 2.66
N ASN A 231 11.86 -16.16 2.12
CA ASN A 231 11.98 -14.73 2.39
C ASN A 231 11.17 -13.92 1.38
N LYS A 232 10.52 -12.84 1.84
CA LYS A 232 9.82 -11.90 0.96
C LYS A 232 10.77 -11.34 -0.09
N LEU A 233 10.38 -11.40 -1.37
CA LEU A 233 11.08 -10.68 -2.43
C LEU A 233 10.91 -9.19 -2.19
N SER A 234 12.00 -8.57 -1.76
CA SER A 234 12.11 -7.15 -1.49
C SER A 234 13.51 -6.68 -1.83
N LYS A 235 13.70 -5.37 -1.97
CA LYS A 235 15.04 -4.79 -2.20
C LYS A 235 16.04 -5.16 -1.11
N GLN A 236 15.59 -5.23 0.15
CA GLN A 236 16.42 -5.65 1.29
C GLN A 236 16.91 -7.10 1.15
N ASN A 237 16.16 -7.93 0.45
CA ASN A 237 16.49 -9.33 0.19
C ASN A 237 17.04 -9.53 -1.24
N HIS A 238 17.67 -8.50 -1.80
CA HIS A 238 18.33 -8.53 -3.12
C HIS A 238 17.42 -8.97 -4.28
N ALA A 239 16.13 -8.61 -4.24
CA ALA A 239 15.24 -8.87 -5.36
C ALA A 239 15.77 -8.16 -6.63
N PRO A 240 15.88 -8.88 -7.76
CA PRO A 240 16.35 -8.27 -8.99
C PRO A 240 15.35 -7.22 -9.50
N PRO A 241 15.83 -6.18 -10.19
CA PRO A 241 14.97 -5.21 -10.84
C PRO A 241 14.12 -5.85 -11.93
N LEU A 242 13.05 -5.17 -12.33
CA LEU A 242 12.29 -5.57 -13.51
C LEU A 242 13.18 -5.54 -14.77
N PRO A 243 13.05 -6.52 -15.69
CA PRO A 243 13.80 -6.49 -16.95
C PRO A 243 13.51 -5.23 -17.77
N GLU A 244 14.55 -4.65 -18.38
CA GLU A 244 14.43 -3.48 -19.27
C GLU A 244 13.87 -3.79 -20.67
N GLY A 245 13.83 -5.09 -21.04
CA GLY A 245 13.42 -5.57 -22.36
C GLY A 245 11.90 -5.70 -22.54
N ASP A 246 11.49 -6.70 -23.32
CA ASP A 246 10.06 -7.00 -23.54
C ASP A 246 9.35 -7.26 -22.21
N PRO A 247 8.33 -6.46 -21.83
CA PRO A 247 7.64 -6.62 -20.55
C PRO A 247 6.66 -7.80 -20.55
N ARG A 248 6.25 -8.29 -21.73
CA ARG A 248 5.17 -9.29 -21.88
C ARG A 248 5.47 -10.61 -21.14
N PRO A 249 6.67 -11.21 -21.22
CA PRO A 249 7.03 -12.37 -20.42
C PRO A 249 6.81 -12.16 -18.91
N THR A 250 7.22 -11.01 -18.39
CA THR A 250 7.09 -10.71 -16.96
C THR A 250 5.64 -10.46 -16.56
N LEU A 251 4.84 -9.84 -17.43
CA LEU A 251 3.39 -9.70 -17.24
C LEU A 251 2.68 -11.06 -17.22
N ILE A 252 3.03 -11.97 -18.13
CA ILE A 252 2.49 -13.34 -18.13
C ILE A 252 2.80 -14.05 -16.82
N ARG A 253 4.04 -13.98 -16.33
CA ARG A 253 4.41 -14.53 -15.03
C ARG A 253 3.64 -13.90 -13.87
N ALA A 254 3.41 -12.58 -13.92
CA ALA A 254 2.63 -11.88 -12.90
C ALA A 254 1.15 -12.30 -12.90
N LEU A 255 0.56 -12.49 -14.08
CA LEU A 255 -0.80 -13.02 -14.24
C LEU A 255 -0.90 -14.47 -13.74
N GLN A 256 0.05 -15.33 -14.09
CA GLN A 256 0.15 -16.70 -13.57
C GLN A 256 0.28 -16.72 -12.04
N PHE A 257 1.11 -15.83 -11.48
CA PHE A 257 1.27 -15.70 -10.03
C PHE A 257 -0.03 -15.30 -9.32
N LEU A 258 -0.82 -14.43 -9.95
CA LEU A 258 -2.16 -14.05 -9.51
C LEU A 258 -3.24 -15.09 -9.89
N ASN A 259 -2.85 -16.25 -10.44
CA ASN A 259 -3.73 -17.33 -10.91
C ASN A 259 -4.82 -16.88 -11.90
N GLN A 260 -4.47 -15.89 -12.72
CA GLN A 260 -5.34 -15.34 -13.77
C GLN A 260 -5.17 -16.13 -15.07
N ASP A 261 -6.17 -16.04 -15.94
CA ASP A 261 -6.10 -16.66 -17.26
C ASP A 261 -5.00 -16.01 -18.11
N VAL A 262 -4.11 -16.83 -18.66
CA VAL A 262 -3.04 -16.39 -19.57
C VAL A 262 -3.29 -16.94 -20.96
N THR A 263 -3.38 -16.04 -21.92
CA THR A 263 -3.58 -16.40 -23.32
C THR A 263 -2.32 -17.11 -23.84
N SER A 264 -2.45 -18.28 -24.46
CA SER A 264 -1.32 -19.06 -24.98
C SER A 264 -0.56 -18.40 -26.13
N ASN A 265 -1.20 -17.52 -26.92
CA ASN A 265 -0.59 -16.77 -28.02
C ASN A 265 -0.26 -15.31 -27.65
N TRP A 266 0.23 -15.08 -26.44
CA TRP A 266 0.57 -13.74 -25.94
C TRP A 266 1.70 -13.06 -26.73
N GLN A 267 2.55 -13.84 -27.40
CA GLN A 267 3.66 -13.35 -28.23
C GLN A 267 3.16 -12.52 -29.43
N ASP A 268 1.96 -12.85 -29.93
CA ASP A 268 1.31 -12.16 -31.05
C ASP A 268 0.57 -10.89 -30.61
N LEU A 269 0.46 -10.65 -29.29
CA LEU A 269 -0.26 -9.51 -28.74
C LEU A 269 0.72 -8.38 -28.37
N PRO A 270 0.38 -7.11 -28.70
CA PRO A 270 1.04 -5.98 -28.07
C PRO A 270 0.66 -5.91 -26.57
N THR A 271 1.52 -5.30 -25.75
CA THR A 271 1.34 -5.18 -24.28
C THR A 271 -0.04 -4.65 -23.89
N GLY A 272 -0.53 -3.61 -24.58
CA GLY A 272 -1.87 -3.05 -24.31
C GLY A 272 -3.01 -4.04 -24.55
N ALA A 273 -2.94 -4.85 -25.61
CA ALA A 273 -3.96 -5.86 -25.90
C ALA A 273 -3.91 -7.03 -24.90
N LEU A 274 -2.70 -7.40 -24.44
CA LEU A 274 -2.52 -8.38 -23.37
C LEU A 274 -3.21 -7.91 -22.08
N LEU A 275 -2.96 -6.67 -21.66
CA LEU A 275 -3.57 -6.08 -20.47
C LEU A 275 -5.07 -5.92 -20.60
N ALA A 276 -5.58 -5.50 -21.77
CA ALA A 276 -7.01 -5.39 -22.01
C ALA A 276 -7.74 -6.74 -21.82
N ARG A 277 -7.15 -7.84 -22.32
CA ARG A 277 -7.67 -9.19 -22.08
C ARG A 277 -7.59 -9.60 -20.61
N ALA A 278 -6.49 -9.25 -19.93
CA ALA A 278 -6.34 -9.53 -18.51
C ALA A 278 -7.38 -8.77 -17.66
N VAL A 279 -7.74 -7.55 -18.04
CA VAL A 279 -8.82 -6.77 -17.41
C VAL A 279 -10.18 -7.43 -17.64
N GLU A 280 -10.48 -7.83 -18.88
CA GLU A 280 -11.74 -8.48 -19.23
C GLU A 280 -11.96 -9.80 -18.45
N LYS A 281 -10.88 -10.55 -18.24
CA LYS A 281 -10.90 -11.85 -17.56
C LYS A 281 -10.49 -11.80 -16.08
N TRP A 282 -10.31 -10.60 -15.52
CA TRP A 282 -9.89 -10.45 -14.14
C TRP A 282 -10.93 -11.06 -13.19
N ASP A 283 -10.47 -11.97 -12.35
CA ASP A 283 -11.28 -12.59 -11.32
C ASP A 283 -10.51 -12.60 -10.00
N LEU A 284 -10.92 -11.70 -9.10
CA LEU A 284 -10.33 -11.57 -7.78
C LEU A 284 -10.42 -12.87 -6.99
N SER A 285 -11.49 -13.66 -7.14
CA SER A 285 -11.69 -14.90 -6.38
C SER A 285 -10.67 -16.00 -6.71
N ARG A 286 -9.99 -15.89 -7.87
CA ARG A 286 -8.94 -16.81 -8.28
C ARG A 286 -7.59 -16.48 -7.66
N VAL A 287 -7.38 -15.24 -7.18
CA VAL A 287 -6.10 -14.81 -6.62
C VAL A 287 -5.78 -15.66 -5.40
N PRO A 288 -4.61 -16.29 -5.32
CA PRO A 288 -4.30 -17.18 -4.20
C PRO A 288 -4.00 -16.37 -2.93
N GLU A 289 -4.39 -16.91 -1.78
CA GLU A 289 -4.07 -16.29 -0.49
C GLU A 289 -2.57 -16.34 -0.17
N THR A 290 -1.87 -17.38 -0.64
CA THR A 290 -0.42 -17.51 -0.52
C THR A 290 0.15 -17.96 -1.86
N ALA A 291 1.30 -17.43 -2.25
CA ALA A 291 1.99 -17.86 -3.45
C ALA A 291 3.50 -17.83 -3.21
N GLN A 292 4.20 -18.88 -3.64
CA GLN A 292 5.65 -18.94 -3.58
C GLN A 292 6.22 -18.75 -4.98
N ILE A 293 7.32 -18.01 -5.09
CA ILE A 293 8.07 -17.91 -6.33
C ILE A 293 9.28 -18.82 -6.20
N ASN A 294 9.27 -19.92 -6.92
CA ASN A 294 10.52 -20.65 -7.14
C ASN A 294 11.45 -19.75 -7.97
N PRO A 295 12.75 -19.57 -7.65
CA PRO A 295 13.69 -18.85 -8.51
C PRO A 295 13.70 -19.34 -9.97
N ALA A 296 13.38 -20.62 -10.17
CA ALA A 296 13.13 -21.17 -11.50
C ALA A 296 11.92 -20.52 -12.19
N PHE A 297 10.88 -20.08 -11.50
CA PHE A 297 9.67 -19.45 -12.07
C PHE A 297 9.98 -18.14 -12.82
N LEU A 298 10.87 -17.30 -12.29
CA LEU A 298 11.26 -16.04 -12.95
C LEU A 298 12.17 -16.28 -14.17
N ASN A 299 12.93 -17.37 -14.16
CA ASN A 299 13.92 -17.70 -15.19
C ASN A 299 13.47 -18.84 -16.14
N ALA A 300 12.33 -19.48 -15.88
CA ALA A 300 11.83 -20.60 -16.67
C ALA A 300 11.42 -20.10 -18.06
N PRO A 301 11.70 -20.86 -19.12
CA PRO A 301 11.16 -20.54 -20.44
C PRO A 301 9.63 -20.53 -20.38
N LEU A 302 9.03 -19.50 -20.98
CA LEU A 302 7.59 -19.38 -21.20
C LEU A 302 7.17 -20.05 -22.51
#